data_AF-A0A2N2TG75-F1
#
_entry.id   AF-A0A2N2TG75-F1
#
_cell.length_a   1.000
_cell.length_b   1.000
_cell.length_c   1.000
_cell.angle_alpha   90.00
_cell.angle_beta   90.00
_cell.angle_gamma   90.00
#
_symmetry.space_group_name_H-M   'P 1'
#
loop_
_entity.id
_entity.type
_entity.pdbx_description
1 polymer ?
#
loop_
_entity_poly.entity_id
_entity_poly.type
_entity_poly.pdbx_seq_one_letter_code
_entity_poly.pdbx_strand_id
1 'polypeptide(L)'
;MEYLPVDDDPLSPNLPNAIEQQQRQVVRSLLLTVCCFMPVIFLALLDRSGFTPLTGVVGALCVFVWVLWLPFQLGRTRLVAHWLICGLLATSTLALYYEGTVRSSAVLAMMAGVIMAGTFLPKLSLAAVGVYCIAVLGAFNWMEQQGMLGSQLLPVTWVVWVIQAGVIAAILVSMFFGRHRLIEAYHSQAQSLLKAQVAQEGLRASEKRFKTLFRNNPAACLVQSVEAKVVIDANDAFLTLTGYRREEVQGQLP
;
A
#
# COMPACT_ATOMS: atom_id res chain seq x y z
N MET A 1 -29.68 6.82 0.43
CA MET A 1 -28.29 6.33 0.49
C MET A 1 -27.62 7.11 1.60
N GLU A 2 -27.47 6.49 2.76
CA GLU A 2 -26.88 7.11 3.94
C GLU A 2 -25.36 7.14 3.75
N TYR A 3 -24.80 8.34 3.67
CA TYR A 3 -23.36 8.57 3.51
C TYR A 3 -22.70 8.21 4.85
N LEU A 4 -22.32 6.95 5.02
CA LEU A 4 -21.42 6.55 6.09
C LEU A 4 -20.11 7.33 5.91
N PRO A 5 -19.65 8.09 6.91
CA PRO A 5 -18.38 8.80 6.81
C PRO A 5 -17.28 7.74 6.67
N VAL A 6 -16.77 7.59 5.45
CA VAL A 6 -15.56 6.83 5.20
C VAL A 6 -14.47 7.61 5.91
N ASP A 7 -13.95 7.05 7.00
CA ASP A 7 -12.85 7.62 7.75
C ASP A 7 -11.69 7.88 6.78
N ASP A 8 -11.24 9.13 6.68
CA ASP A 8 -10.23 9.58 5.70
C ASP A 8 -8.88 8.86 5.86
N ASP A 9 -8.70 8.10 6.94
CA ASP A 9 -7.54 7.23 7.13
C ASP A 9 -7.81 5.83 6.55
N PRO A 10 -7.15 5.44 5.44
CA PRO A 10 -7.30 4.11 4.82
C PRO A 10 -6.69 2.97 5.67
N LEU A 11 -6.19 3.26 6.88
CA LEU A 11 -5.76 2.26 7.88
C LEU A 11 -6.69 2.24 9.11
N SER A 12 -7.81 2.97 9.07
CA SER A 12 -8.83 3.04 10.13
C SER A 12 -9.52 1.67 10.37
N PRO A 13 -10.19 1.46 11.51
CA PRO A 13 -10.79 0.18 11.90
C PRO A 13 -11.81 -0.40 10.91
N ASN A 14 -12.48 0.45 10.12
CA ASN A 14 -13.65 0.09 9.32
C ASN A 14 -13.31 -0.08 7.82
N LEU A 15 -12.36 -0.95 7.51
CA LEU A 15 -11.84 -1.11 6.15
C LEU A 15 -12.65 -2.12 5.31
N PRO A 16 -12.83 -1.88 4.00
CA PRO A 16 -13.35 -2.89 3.09
C PRO A 16 -12.44 -4.12 3.00
N ASN A 17 -13.02 -5.32 2.91
CA ASN A 17 -12.30 -6.62 2.88
C ASN A 17 -11.13 -6.69 1.88
N ALA A 18 -11.22 -6.00 0.74
CA ALA A 18 -10.15 -5.98 -0.27
C ALA A 18 -8.86 -5.31 0.22
N ILE A 19 -8.98 -4.21 0.98
CA ILE A 19 -7.83 -3.47 1.51
C ILE A 19 -7.19 -4.25 2.66
N GLU A 20 -7.99 -4.95 3.47
CA GLU A 20 -7.49 -5.83 4.53
C GLU A 20 -6.67 -7.01 3.99
N GLN A 21 -7.11 -7.62 2.88
CA GLN A 21 -6.34 -8.67 2.20
C GLN A 21 -5.00 -8.15 1.67
N GLN A 22 -5.00 -6.97 1.05
CA GLN A 22 -3.77 -6.34 0.57
C GLN A 22 -2.81 -6.03 1.73
N GLN A 23 -3.31 -5.47 2.83
CA GLN A 23 -2.51 -5.24 4.05
C GLN A 23 -1.90 -6.53 4.60
N ARG A 24 -2.68 -7.61 4.66
CA ARG A 24 -2.18 -8.92 5.10
C ARG A 24 -1.06 -9.43 4.21
N GLN A 25 -1.15 -9.24 2.89
CA GLN A 25 -0.12 -9.67 1.94
C GLN A 25 1.19 -8.88 2.13
N VAL A 26 1.09 -7.57 2.33
CA VAL A 26 2.26 -6.70 2.57
C VAL A 26 2.90 -6.99 3.93
N VAL A 27 2.12 -7.19 5.00
CA VAL A 27 2.66 -7.59 6.31
C VAL A 27 3.33 -8.96 6.23
N ARG A 28 2.77 -9.90 5.45
CA ARG A 28 3.38 -11.21 5.22
C ARG A 28 4.74 -11.11 4.54
N SER A 29 4.85 -10.35 3.44
CA SER A 29 6.11 -10.22 2.72
C SER A 29 7.18 -9.57 3.61
N LEU A 30 6.78 -8.57 4.40
CA LEU A 30 7.67 -7.88 5.33
C LEU A 30 8.12 -8.77 6.50
N LEU A 31 7.22 -9.55 7.10
CA LEU A 31 7.62 -10.53 8.13
C LEU A 31 8.60 -11.56 7.56
N LEU A 32 8.37 -12.05 6.34
CA LEU A 32 9.26 -13.01 5.69
C LEU A 32 10.65 -12.41 5.41
N THR A 33 10.71 -11.17 4.93
CA THR A 33 12.01 -10.51 4.70
C THR A 33 12.75 -10.30 6.01
N VAL A 34 12.10 -9.78 7.06
CA VAL A 34 12.74 -9.60 8.37
C VAL A 34 13.16 -10.94 8.98
N CYS A 35 12.33 -11.98 8.89
CA CYS A 35 12.69 -13.33 9.37
C CYS A 35 13.87 -13.95 8.62
N CYS A 36 14.07 -13.61 7.35
CA CYS A 36 15.18 -14.11 6.54
C CYS A 36 16.49 -13.34 6.81
N PHE A 37 16.42 -12.00 6.90
CA PHE A 37 17.60 -11.16 7.08
C PHE A 37 18.08 -11.05 8.54
N MET A 38 17.18 -11.09 9.53
CA MET A 38 17.57 -10.94 10.95
C MET A 38 18.53 -12.02 11.45
N PRO A 39 18.35 -13.32 11.15
CA PRO A 39 19.32 -14.35 11.52
C PRO A 39 20.72 -14.11 10.91
N VAL A 40 20.77 -13.60 9.66
CA VAL A 40 22.03 -13.28 8.99
C VAL A 40 22.75 -12.13 9.70
N ILE A 41 22.02 -11.08 10.07
CA ILE A 41 22.56 -9.95 10.83
C ILE A 41 23.07 -10.42 12.21
N PHE A 42 22.30 -11.27 12.90
CA PHE A 42 22.69 -11.83 14.18
C PHE A 42 23.97 -12.68 14.07
N LEU A 43 24.06 -13.57 13.09
CA LEU A 43 25.25 -14.40 12.86
C LEU A 43 26.47 -13.55 12.50
N ALA A 44 26.30 -12.53 11.65
CA ALA A 44 27.38 -11.61 11.29
C ALA A 44 27.88 -10.79 12.50
N LEU A 45 26.98 -10.37 13.39
CA LEU A 45 27.34 -9.68 14.64
C LEU A 45 28.06 -10.63 15.62
N LEU A 46 27.62 -11.87 15.70
CA LEU A 46 28.21 -12.90 16.55
C LEU A 46 29.62 -13.28 16.09
N ASP A 47 29.84 -13.36 14.77
CA ASP A 47 31.17 -13.56 14.18
C ASP A 47 32.10 -12.35 14.42
N ARG A 48 31.58 -11.13 14.23
CA ARG A 48 32.37 -9.90 14.38
C ARG A 48 32.78 -9.61 15.82
N SER A 49 31.90 -9.81 16.79
CA SER A 49 32.05 -9.28 18.16
C SER A 49 31.92 -10.34 19.26
N GLY A 50 31.62 -11.59 18.90
CA GLY A 50 31.27 -12.62 19.88
C GLY A 50 29.95 -12.33 20.59
N PHE A 51 29.72 -13.00 21.72
CA PHE A 51 28.51 -12.79 22.51
C PHE A 51 28.64 -11.55 23.41
N THR A 52 28.08 -10.44 22.94
CA THR A 52 27.98 -9.17 23.66
C THR A 52 26.51 -8.84 24.00
N PRO A 53 26.25 -7.90 24.93
CA PRO A 53 24.88 -7.45 25.22
C PRO A 53 24.11 -7.01 23.96
N LEU A 54 24.79 -6.35 23.02
CA LEU A 54 24.22 -5.95 21.73
C LEU A 54 23.77 -7.17 20.91
N THR A 55 24.61 -8.20 20.80
CA THR A 55 24.23 -9.44 20.10
C THR A 55 23.04 -10.14 20.78
N GLY A 56 22.97 -10.09 22.12
CA GLY A 56 21.84 -10.62 22.89
C GLY A 56 20.53 -9.90 22.56
N VAL A 57 20.54 -8.56 22.45
CA VAL A 57 19.37 -7.78 22.05
C VAL A 57 18.92 -8.11 20.62
N VAL A 58 19.85 -8.20 19.68
CA VAL A 58 19.54 -8.55 18.28
C VAL A 58 19.02 -9.99 18.17
N GLY A 59 19.59 -10.93 18.94
CA GLY A 59 19.11 -12.30 19.03
C GLY A 59 17.69 -12.37 19.60
N ALA A 60 17.39 -11.59 20.64
CA ALA A 60 16.05 -11.49 21.22
C ALA A 60 15.04 -10.93 20.21
N LEU A 61 15.41 -9.89 19.44
CA LEU A 61 14.57 -9.38 18.36
C LEU A 61 14.32 -10.46 17.30
N CYS A 62 15.35 -11.23 16.92
CA CYS A 62 15.21 -12.30 15.93
C CYS A 62 14.17 -13.34 16.38
N VAL A 63 14.25 -13.81 17.63
CA VAL A 63 13.26 -14.73 18.20
C VAL A 63 11.88 -14.06 18.25
N PHE A 64 11.81 -12.80 18.67
CA PHE A 64 10.56 -12.06 18.77
C PHE A 64 9.83 -11.93 17.43
N VAL A 65 10.54 -11.59 16.34
CA VAL A 65 9.96 -11.51 14.99
C VAL A 65 9.41 -12.87 14.55
N TRP A 66 10.10 -13.97 14.85
CA TRP A 66 9.59 -15.32 14.58
C TRP A 66 8.33 -15.63 15.41
N VAL A 67 8.27 -15.22 16.68
CA VAL A 67 7.08 -15.38 17.54
C VAL A 67 5.88 -14.60 16.98
N LEU A 68 6.10 -13.44 16.35
CA LEU A 68 5.04 -12.66 15.71
C LEU A 68 4.34 -13.39 14.55
N TRP A 69 4.93 -14.48 14.04
CA TRP A 69 4.27 -15.35 13.06
C TRP A 69 3.00 -15.99 13.61
N LEU A 70 2.95 -16.27 14.92
CA LEU A 70 1.80 -16.90 15.58
C LEU A 70 0.55 -15.99 15.56
N PRO A 71 0.57 -14.75 16.10
CA PRO A 71 -0.56 -13.84 15.99
C PRO A 71 -0.89 -13.45 14.54
N PHE A 72 0.09 -13.50 13.63
CA PHE A 72 -0.16 -13.30 12.19
C PHE A 72 -1.04 -14.43 11.60
N GLN A 73 -0.81 -15.69 11.99
CA GLN A 73 -1.66 -16.81 11.58
C GLN A 73 -3.08 -16.71 12.16
N LEU A 74 -3.21 -16.14 13.37
CA LEU A 74 -4.50 -15.87 14.03
C LEU A 74 -5.28 -14.70 13.39
N GLY A 75 -4.80 -14.14 12.28
CA GLY A 75 -5.48 -13.05 11.56
C GLY A 75 -5.31 -11.67 12.18
N ARG A 76 -4.53 -11.53 13.26
CA ARG A 76 -4.33 -10.26 13.98
C ARG A 76 -3.25 -9.37 13.36
N THR A 77 -3.36 -9.12 12.06
CA THR A 77 -2.32 -8.41 11.25
C THR A 77 -1.97 -7.02 11.77
N ARG A 78 -2.95 -6.24 12.22
CA ARG A 78 -2.71 -4.90 12.77
C ARG A 78 -1.88 -4.93 14.04
N LEU A 79 -2.24 -5.81 14.97
CA LEU A 79 -1.48 -5.97 16.21
C LEU A 79 -0.05 -6.39 15.89
N VAL A 80 0.14 -7.34 14.96
CA VAL A 80 1.47 -7.76 14.52
C VAL A 80 2.31 -6.60 14.00
N ALA A 81 1.74 -5.71 13.18
CA ALA A 81 2.45 -4.53 12.70
C ALA A 81 2.87 -3.59 13.85
N HIS A 82 1.99 -3.34 14.82
CA HIS A 82 2.31 -2.51 15.99
C HIS A 82 3.44 -3.15 16.82
N TRP A 83 3.31 -4.44 17.14
CA TRP A 83 4.31 -5.17 17.91
C TRP A 83 5.66 -5.25 17.20
N LEU A 84 5.67 -5.46 15.88
CA LEU A 84 6.89 -5.48 15.08
C LEU A 84 7.63 -4.15 15.15
N ILE A 85 6.91 -3.05 14.96
CA ILE A 85 7.48 -1.70 14.97
C ILE A 85 7.94 -1.31 16.38
N CYS A 86 7.14 -1.58 17.40
CA CYS A 86 7.54 -1.37 18.79
C CYS A 86 8.79 -2.19 19.16
N GLY A 87 8.84 -3.46 18.75
CA GLY A 87 10.02 -4.32 18.96
C GLY A 87 11.27 -3.76 18.29
N LEU A 88 11.16 -3.37 17.02
CA LEU A 88 12.26 -2.77 16.25
C LEU A 88 12.76 -1.46 16.88
N LEU A 89 11.85 -0.58 17.30
CA LEU A 89 12.20 0.68 17.96
C LEU A 89 12.87 0.44 19.32
N ALA A 90 12.33 -0.48 20.13
CA ALA A 90 12.89 -0.83 21.43
C ALA A 90 14.31 -1.40 21.30
N THR A 91 14.53 -2.32 20.35
CA THR A 91 15.85 -2.90 20.11
C THR A 91 16.84 -1.90 19.53
N SER A 92 16.38 -0.99 18.66
CA SER A 92 17.23 0.10 18.14
C SER A 92 17.64 1.05 19.27
N THR A 93 16.74 1.34 20.20
CA THR A 93 17.02 2.19 21.36
C THR A 93 18.02 1.54 22.32
N LEU A 94 17.84 0.24 22.60
CA LEU A 94 18.80 -0.55 23.39
C LEU A 94 20.16 -0.67 22.70
N ALA A 95 20.19 -0.83 21.37
CA ALA A 95 21.43 -0.85 20.61
C ALA A 95 22.17 0.50 20.69
N LEU A 96 21.44 1.63 20.63
CA LEU A 96 22.00 2.97 20.85
C LEU A 96 22.68 3.08 22.22
N TYR A 97 22.05 2.52 23.25
CA TYR A 97 22.59 2.48 24.60
C TYR A 97 23.89 1.66 24.70
N TYR A 98 23.90 0.46 24.13
CA TYR A 98 25.09 -0.41 24.18
C TYR A 98 26.24 0.06 23.29
N GLU A 99 25.95 0.64 22.13
CA GLU A 99 26.98 1.19 21.24
C GLU A 99 27.50 2.55 21.73
N GLY A 100 26.74 3.25 22.58
CA GLY A 100 27.20 4.46 23.27
C GLY A 100 27.41 5.67 22.34
N THR A 101 26.80 5.68 21.16
CA THR A 101 26.85 6.83 20.25
C THR A 101 25.60 6.90 19.38
N VAL A 102 25.20 8.12 19.05
CA VAL A 102 24.06 8.37 18.13
C VAL A 102 24.46 8.23 16.66
N ARG A 103 25.75 8.01 16.36
CA ARG A 103 26.25 7.79 14.98
C ARG A 103 26.33 6.31 14.62
N SER A 104 25.41 5.52 15.16
CA SER A 104 25.46 4.07 15.05
C SER A 104 24.49 3.54 14.00
N SER A 105 24.68 2.27 13.63
CA SER A 105 23.79 1.57 12.70
C SER A 105 22.35 1.46 13.25
N ALA A 106 22.15 1.60 14.57
CA ALA A 106 20.84 1.54 15.20
C ALA A 106 19.94 2.73 14.84
N VAL A 107 20.49 3.90 14.50
CA VAL A 107 19.68 5.03 13.99
C VAL A 107 19.05 4.70 12.64
N LEU A 108 19.77 3.97 11.78
CA LEU A 108 19.22 3.53 10.48
C LEU A 108 18.06 2.54 10.69
N ALA A 109 18.20 1.62 11.65
CA ALA A 109 17.10 0.71 12.02
C ALA A 109 15.89 1.48 12.57
N MET A 110 16.12 2.57 13.32
CA MET A 110 15.06 3.44 13.82
C MET A 110 14.35 4.21 12.68
N MET A 111 15.09 4.71 11.68
CA MET A 111 14.52 5.30 10.46
C MET A 111 13.69 4.29 9.67
N ALA A 112 14.17 3.04 9.54
CA ALA A 112 13.39 1.96 8.92
C ALA A 112 12.08 1.69 9.69
N GLY A 113 12.10 1.82 11.02
CA GLY A 113 10.90 1.76 11.87
C GLY A 113 9.90 2.88 11.58
N VAL A 114 10.37 4.11 11.33
CA VAL A 114 9.50 5.23 10.91
C VAL A 114 8.87 4.95 9.55
N ILE A 115 9.65 4.43 8.60
CA ILE A 115 9.16 4.04 7.27
C ILE A 115 8.05 2.99 7.41
N MET A 116 8.32 1.94 8.18
CA MET A 116 7.36 0.87 8.44
C MET A 116 6.10 1.38 9.16
N ALA A 117 6.26 2.31 10.11
CA ALA A 117 5.12 2.94 10.76
C ALA A 117 4.25 3.71 9.78
N GLY A 118 4.86 4.43 8.83
CA GLY A 118 4.11 5.19 7.84
C GLY A 118 3.27 4.31 6.92
N THR A 119 3.74 3.10 6.63
CA THR A 119 3.03 2.16 5.76
C THR A 119 1.89 1.40 6.45
N PHE A 120 1.98 1.14 7.76
CA PHE A 120 1.05 0.22 8.44
C PHE A 120 0.25 0.83 9.60
N LEU A 121 0.66 1.98 10.14
CA LEU A 121 -0.03 2.61 11.25
C LEU A 121 -0.93 3.77 10.82
N PRO A 122 -2.01 4.02 11.59
CA PRO A 122 -2.84 5.20 11.42
C PRO A 122 -2.04 6.48 11.72
N LYS A 123 -2.53 7.61 11.21
CA LYS A 123 -1.85 8.92 11.27
C LYS A 123 -1.38 9.33 12.67
N LEU A 124 -2.20 9.05 13.70
CA LEU A 124 -1.88 9.37 15.09
C LEU A 124 -0.71 8.54 15.62
N SER A 125 -0.71 7.24 15.36
CA SER A 125 0.35 6.36 15.82
C SER A 125 1.66 6.58 15.04
N LEU A 126 1.59 6.96 13.76
CA LEU A 126 2.74 7.43 12.99
C LEU A 126 3.37 8.68 13.62
N ALA A 127 2.55 9.67 13.98
CA ALA A 127 3.03 10.88 14.65
C ALA A 127 3.69 10.54 15.99
N ALA A 128 3.09 9.63 16.78
CA ALA A 128 3.68 9.15 18.03
C ALA A 128 5.06 8.49 17.83
N VAL A 129 5.22 7.65 16.80
CA VAL A 129 6.52 7.05 16.43
C VAL A 129 7.54 8.13 16.06
N GLY A 130 7.14 9.13 15.27
CA GLY A 130 8.00 10.26 14.91
C GLY A 130 8.49 11.04 16.14
N VAL A 131 7.57 11.38 17.04
CA VAL A 131 7.89 12.09 18.31
C VAL A 131 8.83 11.24 19.17
N TYR A 132 8.55 9.94 19.32
CA TYR A 132 9.42 9.02 20.05
C TYR A 132 10.84 9.03 19.49
N CYS A 133 11.00 8.87 18.17
CA CYS A 133 12.32 8.84 17.54
C CYS A 133 13.11 10.14 17.76
N ILE A 134 12.47 11.30 17.59
CA ILE A 134 13.10 12.61 17.79
C ILE A 134 13.51 12.79 19.26
N ALA A 135 12.65 12.39 20.21
CA ALA A 135 12.91 12.49 21.63
C ALA A 135 14.06 11.58 22.08
N VAL A 136 14.08 10.32 21.62
CA VAL A 136 15.16 9.36 21.92
C VAL A 136 16.49 9.88 21.39
N LEU A 137 16.56 10.30 20.13
CA LEU A 137 17.81 10.85 19.56
C LEU A 137 18.25 12.11 20.31
N GLY A 138 17.32 12.98 20.69
CA GLY A 138 17.62 14.18 21.49
C GLY A 138 18.21 13.84 22.86
N ALA A 139 17.60 12.87 23.56
CA ALA A 139 18.07 12.42 24.87
C ALA A 139 19.47 11.79 24.80
N PHE A 140 19.70 10.88 23.85
CA PHE A 140 21.01 10.25 23.69
C PHE A 140 22.07 11.26 23.23
N ASN A 141 21.73 12.19 22.34
CA ASN A 141 22.66 13.25 21.93
C ASN A 141 23.04 14.14 23.12
N TRP A 142 22.08 14.46 24.00
CA TRP A 142 22.37 15.20 25.23
C TRP A 142 23.24 14.41 26.21
N MET A 143 22.98 13.10 26.40
CA MET A 143 23.83 12.23 27.22
C MET A 143 25.26 12.10 26.66
N GLU A 144 25.42 12.02 25.34
CA GLU A 144 26.73 11.98 24.67
C GLU A 144 27.52 13.28 24.91
N GLN A 145 26.86 14.45 24.84
CA GLN A 145 27.49 15.75 25.14
C GLN A 145 27.98 15.89 26.58
N GLN A 146 27.27 15.28 27.54
CA GLN A 146 27.68 15.26 28.95
C GLN A 146 28.80 14.25 29.23
N GLY A 147 29.29 13.53 28.21
CA GLY A 147 30.32 12.51 28.36
C GLY A 147 29.84 11.25 29.10
N MET A 148 28.52 11.04 29.20
CA MET A 148 27.93 9.87 29.88
C MET A 148 28.00 8.60 29.03
N LEU A 149 28.34 8.71 27.74
CA LEU A 149 28.47 7.59 26.80
C LEU A 149 29.94 7.41 26.37
N GLY A 150 30.37 6.15 26.21
CA GLY A 150 31.77 5.74 26.32
C GLY A 150 32.70 5.96 25.11
N SER A 151 32.22 6.36 23.93
CA SER A 151 33.06 6.46 22.73
C SER A 151 33.24 7.90 22.22
N GLN A 152 34.34 8.55 22.61
CA GLN A 152 34.68 9.94 22.22
C GLN A 152 35.57 10.04 20.97
N LEU A 153 35.27 9.32 19.88
CA LEU A 153 36.12 9.38 18.68
C LEU A 153 35.95 10.69 17.89
N LEU A 154 34.84 11.43 18.03
CA LEU A 154 34.58 12.73 17.40
C LEU A 154 33.67 13.64 18.26
N PRO A 155 33.86 14.97 18.29
CA PRO A 155 32.97 15.88 19.04
C PRO A 155 31.54 15.83 18.48
N VAL A 156 30.56 15.71 19.37
CA VAL A 156 29.13 15.62 19.05
C VAL A 156 28.52 17.01 19.15
N THR A 157 28.12 17.56 18.01
CA THR A 157 27.50 18.89 17.93
C THR A 157 26.00 18.76 17.75
N TRP A 158 25.22 19.74 18.24
CA TRP A 158 23.78 19.87 18.02
C TRP A 158 23.36 19.73 16.53
N VAL A 159 24.29 20.00 15.60
CA VAL A 159 24.14 19.80 14.16
C VAL A 159 23.76 18.36 13.80
N VAL A 160 24.32 17.34 14.47
CA VAL A 160 24.01 15.92 14.19
C VAL A 160 22.54 15.63 14.49
N TRP A 161 22.05 16.10 15.63
CA TRP A 161 20.65 15.96 16.02
C TRP A 161 19.70 16.67 15.04
N VAL A 162 20.04 17.90 14.62
CA VAL A 162 19.23 18.65 13.64
C VAL A 162 19.16 17.92 12.29
N ILE A 163 20.29 17.38 11.81
CA ILE A 163 20.32 16.60 10.56
C ILE A 163 19.42 15.35 10.68
N GLN A 164 19.57 14.58 11.76
CA GLN A 164 18.81 13.34 11.94
C GLN A 164 17.31 13.60 12.13
N ALA A 165 16.94 14.60 12.93
CA ALA A 165 15.54 15.03 13.07
C ALA A 165 14.97 15.53 11.73
N GLY A 166 15.77 16.28 10.95
CA GLY A 166 15.42 16.73 9.61
C GLY A 166 15.16 15.58 8.64
N VAL A 167 15.99 14.52 8.65
CA VAL A 167 15.78 13.31 7.83
C VAL A 167 14.50 12.59 8.24
N ILE A 168 14.25 12.40 9.54
CA ILE A 168 13.00 11.78 10.03
C ILE A 168 11.78 12.61 9.61
N ALA A 169 11.84 13.93 9.77
CA ALA A 169 10.77 14.83 9.34
C ALA A 169 10.54 14.75 7.82
N ALA A 170 11.60 14.72 7.01
CA ALA A 170 11.50 14.56 5.56
C ALA A 170 10.86 13.22 5.16
N ILE A 171 11.23 12.12 5.83
CA ILE A 171 10.59 10.80 5.62
C ILE A 171 9.10 10.87 5.97
N LEU A 172 8.75 11.43 7.14
CA LEU A 172 7.35 11.56 7.58
C LEU A 172 6.52 12.39 6.61
N VAL A 173 7.06 13.53 6.15
CA VAL A 173 6.41 14.40 5.17
C VAL A 173 6.25 13.69 3.83
N SER A 174 7.31 13.05 3.33
CA SER A 174 7.29 12.28 2.09
C SER A 174 6.22 11.17 2.14
N MET A 175 6.13 10.45 3.26
CA MET A 175 5.13 9.41 3.47
C MET A 175 3.71 9.95 3.57
N PHE A 176 3.53 11.06 4.28
CA PHE A 176 2.22 11.70 4.40
C PHE A 176 1.68 12.12 3.04
N PHE A 177 2.49 12.82 2.23
CA PHE A 177 2.11 13.22 0.88
C PHE A 177 1.99 12.02 -0.08
N GLY A 178 2.89 11.03 0.02
CA GLY A 178 2.84 9.81 -0.78
C GLY A 178 1.54 9.03 -0.57
N ARG A 179 1.11 8.87 0.70
CA ARG A 179 -0.18 8.24 1.04
C ARG A 179 -1.34 9.02 0.46
N HIS A 180 -1.36 10.34 0.63
CA HIS A 180 -2.45 11.16 0.15
C HIS A 180 -2.65 11.03 -1.36
N ARG A 181 -1.55 11.12 -2.13
CA ARG A 181 -1.57 10.95 -3.60
C ARG A 181 -2.05 9.57 -4.05
N LEU A 182 -1.64 8.50 -3.35
CA LEU A 182 -2.03 7.13 -3.67
C LEU A 182 -3.55 6.91 -3.51
N ILE A 183 -4.13 7.44 -2.44
CA ILE A 183 -5.56 7.31 -2.15
C ILE A 183 -6.39 8.06 -3.19
N GLU A 184 -6.00 9.30 -3.49
CA GLU A 184 -6.68 10.13 -4.50
C GLU A 184 -6.63 9.47 -5.89
N ALA A 185 -5.46 8.96 -6.29
CA ALA A 185 -5.30 8.25 -7.55
C ALA A 185 -6.21 7.00 -7.61
N TYR A 186 -6.27 6.22 -6.53
CA TYR A 186 -7.12 5.04 -6.45
C TYR A 186 -8.62 5.39 -6.60
N HIS A 187 -9.10 6.42 -5.89
CA HIS A 187 -10.49 6.86 -6.01
C HIS A 187 -10.83 7.35 -7.42
N SER A 188 -9.93 8.12 -8.04
CA SER A 188 -10.13 8.59 -9.42
C SER A 188 -10.19 7.43 -10.42
N GLN A 189 -9.36 6.39 -10.22
CA GLN A 189 -9.35 5.20 -11.05
C GLN A 189 -10.63 4.37 -10.87
N ALA A 190 -11.07 4.14 -9.62
CA ALA A 190 -12.30 3.42 -9.35
C ALA A 190 -13.52 4.13 -9.97
N GLN A 191 -13.58 5.45 -9.86
CA GLN A 191 -14.68 6.24 -10.41
C GLN A 191 -14.70 6.21 -11.95
N SER A 192 -13.53 6.26 -12.61
CA SER A 192 -13.46 6.17 -14.07
C SER A 192 -13.90 4.80 -14.60
N LEU A 193 -13.55 3.71 -13.92
CA LEU A 193 -14.00 2.35 -14.24
C LEU A 193 -15.52 2.21 -14.11
N LEU A 194 -16.10 2.71 -13.02
CA LEU A 194 -17.56 2.68 -12.84
C LEU A 194 -18.29 3.48 -13.93
N LYS A 195 -17.80 4.68 -14.27
CA LYS A 195 -18.36 5.48 -15.37
C LYS A 195 -18.29 4.74 -16.71
N ALA A 196 -17.18 4.07 -17.01
CA ALA A 196 -17.03 3.28 -18.22
C ALA A 196 -18.00 2.08 -18.27
N GLN A 197 -18.18 1.38 -17.15
CA GLN A 197 -19.13 0.26 -17.06
C GLN A 197 -20.57 0.73 -17.30
N VAL A 198 -21.00 1.81 -16.64
CA VAL A 198 -22.36 2.38 -16.82
C VAL A 198 -22.58 2.83 -18.27
N ALA A 199 -21.58 3.48 -18.89
CA ALA A 199 -21.67 3.88 -20.30
C ALA A 199 -21.79 2.66 -21.24
N GLN A 200 -21.02 1.59 -20.99
CA GLN A 200 -21.08 0.36 -21.77
C GLN A 200 -22.43 -0.37 -21.61
N GLU A 201 -22.98 -0.43 -20.40
CA GLU A 201 -24.30 -1.00 -20.15
C GLU A 201 -25.40 -0.18 -20.81
N GLY A 202 -25.33 1.15 -20.74
CA GLY A 202 -26.25 2.05 -21.44
C GLY A 202 -26.21 1.85 -22.96
N LEU A 203 -25.01 1.72 -23.54
CA LEU A 203 -24.84 1.42 -24.97
C LEU A 203 -25.48 0.08 -25.33
N ARG A 204 -25.15 -0.99 -24.59
CA ARG A 204 -25.73 -2.33 -24.80
C ARG A 204 -27.25 -2.35 -24.68
N ALA A 205 -27.80 -1.62 -23.72
CA ALA A 205 -29.25 -1.51 -23.54
C ALA A 205 -29.91 -0.77 -24.72
N SER A 206 -29.29 0.31 -25.20
CA SER A 206 -29.75 1.05 -26.38
C SER A 206 -29.69 0.20 -27.66
N GLU A 207 -28.59 -0.53 -27.88
CA GLU A 207 -28.44 -1.45 -29.03
C GLU A 207 -29.48 -2.56 -29.00
N LYS A 208 -29.71 -3.19 -27.84
CA LYS A 208 -30.76 -4.22 -27.69
C LYS A 208 -32.14 -3.64 -28.00
N ARG A 209 -32.44 -2.44 -27.49
CA ARG A 209 -33.72 -1.77 -27.76
C ARG A 209 -33.87 -1.45 -29.24
N PHE A 210 -32.83 -0.92 -29.89
CA PHE A 210 -32.83 -0.65 -31.33
C PHE A 210 -33.03 -1.93 -32.15
N LYS A 211 -32.27 -3.00 -31.87
CA LYS A 211 -32.42 -4.29 -32.56
C LYS A 211 -33.84 -4.84 -32.42
N THR A 212 -34.41 -4.75 -31.22
CA THR A 212 -35.78 -5.21 -30.96
C THR A 212 -36.81 -4.41 -31.74
N LEU A 213 -36.70 -3.07 -31.73
CA LEU A 213 -37.59 -2.19 -32.49
C LEU A 213 -37.44 -2.39 -33.99
N PHE A 214 -36.21 -2.53 -34.51
CA PHE A 214 -35.95 -2.75 -35.92
C PHE A 214 -36.54 -4.08 -36.41
N ARG A 215 -36.30 -5.18 -35.69
CA ARG A 215 -36.81 -6.52 -36.03
C ARG A 215 -38.34 -6.57 -35.99
N ASN A 216 -38.95 -6.00 -34.96
CA ASN A 216 -40.41 -6.02 -34.76
C ASN A 216 -41.15 -4.90 -35.50
N ASN A 217 -40.48 -4.04 -36.25
CA ASN A 217 -41.13 -3.00 -37.03
C ASN A 217 -41.97 -3.64 -38.15
N PRO A 218 -43.30 -3.39 -38.21
CA PRO A 218 -44.17 -3.97 -39.23
C PRO A 218 -43.92 -3.43 -40.65
N ALA A 219 -43.22 -2.30 -40.79
CA ALA A 219 -42.81 -1.79 -42.10
C ALA A 219 -41.55 -2.52 -42.60
N ALA A 220 -41.51 -2.89 -43.88
CA ALA A 220 -40.32 -3.45 -44.51
C ALA A 220 -39.18 -2.43 -44.48
N CYS A 221 -38.07 -2.76 -43.80
CA CYS A 221 -36.91 -1.89 -43.62
C CYS A 221 -35.60 -2.66 -43.83
N LEU A 222 -34.65 -2.01 -44.50
CA LEU A 222 -33.27 -2.48 -44.65
C LEU A 222 -32.28 -1.37 -44.25
N VAL A 223 -31.12 -1.76 -43.74
CA VAL A 223 -29.99 -0.87 -43.44
C VAL A 223 -28.92 -1.12 -44.47
N GLN A 224 -28.49 -0.07 -45.16
CA GLN A 224 -27.49 -0.11 -46.23
C GLN A 224 -26.25 0.70 -45.86
N SER A 225 -25.07 0.22 -46.23
CA SER A 225 -23.84 1.03 -46.20
C SER A 225 -23.82 1.99 -47.38
N VAL A 226 -23.67 3.29 -47.12
CA VAL A 226 -23.54 4.30 -48.17
C VAL A 226 -22.21 4.15 -48.92
N GLU A 227 -21.14 3.83 -48.20
CA GLU A 227 -19.79 3.72 -48.76
C GLU A 227 -19.59 2.42 -49.54
N ALA A 228 -19.99 1.28 -48.95
CA ALA A 228 -19.84 -0.02 -49.59
C ALA A 228 -20.98 -0.39 -50.55
N LYS A 229 -22.07 0.40 -50.57
CA LYS A 229 -23.29 0.18 -51.39
C LYS A 229 -23.89 -1.23 -51.25
N VAL A 230 -23.72 -1.85 -50.09
CA VAL A 230 -24.27 -3.18 -49.78
C VAL A 230 -25.26 -3.11 -48.63
N VAL A 231 -26.20 -4.04 -48.60
CA VAL A 231 -27.15 -4.20 -47.49
C VAL A 231 -26.45 -4.81 -46.28
N ILE A 232 -26.52 -4.12 -45.14
CA ILE A 232 -25.94 -4.52 -43.84
C ILE A 232 -26.92 -5.43 -43.06
N ASP A 233 -28.22 -5.09 -43.05
CA ASP A 233 -29.25 -5.88 -42.36
C ASP A 233 -30.64 -5.58 -42.94
N ALA A 234 -31.59 -6.51 -42.79
CA ALA A 234 -33.00 -6.36 -43.17
C ALA A 234 -33.92 -6.95 -42.08
N ASN A 235 -34.98 -6.22 -41.73
CA ASN A 235 -35.92 -6.65 -40.69
C ASN A 235 -36.86 -7.77 -41.14
N ASP A 236 -37.58 -8.40 -40.20
CA ASP A 236 -38.40 -9.58 -40.50
C ASP A 236 -39.58 -9.26 -41.44
N ALA A 237 -40.14 -8.04 -41.35
CA ALA A 237 -41.17 -7.57 -42.27
C ALA A 237 -40.68 -7.50 -43.73
N PHE A 238 -39.44 -7.04 -43.98
CA PHE A 238 -38.85 -7.01 -45.32
C PHE A 238 -38.69 -8.42 -45.90
N LEU A 239 -38.16 -9.35 -45.10
CA LEU A 239 -37.97 -10.75 -45.54
C LEU A 239 -39.31 -11.43 -45.85
N THR A 240 -40.33 -11.17 -45.02
CA THR A 240 -41.67 -11.73 -45.21
C THR A 240 -42.36 -11.15 -46.45
N LEU A 241 -42.21 -9.85 -46.70
CA LEU A 241 -42.84 -9.16 -47.84
C LEU A 241 -42.17 -9.55 -49.18
N THR A 242 -40.85 -9.68 -49.19
CA THR A 242 -40.08 -9.94 -50.41
C THR A 242 -39.89 -11.44 -50.69
N GLY A 243 -39.99 -12.29 -49.67
CA GLY A 243 -39.76 -13.73 -49.77
C GLY A 243 -38.29 -14.15 -49.74
N TYR A 244 -37.34 -13.20 -49.68
CA TYR A 244 -35.91 -13.50 -49.60
C TYR A 244 -35.51 -13.98 -48.20
N ARG A 245 -34.50 -14.86 -48.16
CA ARG A 245 -33.85 -15.25 -46.91
C ARG A 245 -32.82 -14.20 -46.49
N ARG A 246 -32.59 -14.05 -45.18
CA ARG A 246 -31.64 -13.07 -44.65
C ARG A 246 -30.24 -13.19 -45.25
N GLU A 247 -29.79 -14.42 -45.47
CA GLU A 247 -28.50 -14.77 -46.09
C GLU A 247 -28.40 -14.32 -47.56
N GLU A 248 -29.53 -14.23 -48.26
CA GLU A 248 -29.58 -13.83 -49.67
C GLU A 248 -29.58 -12.30 -49.82
N VAL A 249 -29.95 -11.56 -48.77
CA VAL A 249 -30.03 -10.09 -48.78
C VAL A 249 -28.75 -9.45 -48.25
N GLN A 250 -28.11 -10.06 -47.23
CA GLN A 250 -26.91 -9.50 -46.62
C GLN A 250 -25.70 -9.50 -47.58
N GLY A 251 -25.08 -8.33 -47.76
CA GLY A 251 -23.88 -8.19 -48.59
C GLY A 251 -24.14 -8.06 -50.09
N GLN A 252 -25.40 -8.05 -50.53
CA GLN A 252 -25.73 -7.81 -51.94
C GLN A 252 -25.84 -6.31 -52.26
N LEU A 253 -25.54 -5.97 -53.52
CA LEU A 253 -25.80 -4.67 -54.12
C LEU A 253 -27.30 -4.56 -54.45
N PRO A 254 -27.91 -3.36 -54.34
CA PRO A 254 -29.34 -3.15 -54.54
C PRO A 254 -29.83 -3.47 -55.96
#